data_AF-A0A430HLT9-F1
#
_entry.id   AF-A0A430HLT9-F1
#
_cell.length_a   1.000
_cell.length_b   1.000
_cell.length_c   1.000
_cell.angle_alpha   90.00
_cell.angle_beta   90.00
_cell.angle_gamma   90.00
#
_symmetry.space_group_name_H-M   'P 1'
#
loop_
_entity.id
_entity.type
_entity.pdbx_description
1 polymer ?
#
loop_
_entity_poly.entity_id
_entity_poly.type
_entity_poly.pdbx_seq_one_letter_code
_entity_poly.pdbx_strand_id
1 'polypeptide(L)'
;MSAPAARRAALTLVTGGSAAQREAAIAARLAALSPAGKPGPGPEAAAGAQEAVAVLLEGLPSGQTLLSPSDRLQIHRIAPGCLCCTGHLVLRVTLNRILRLRPDRLFIGLAATDHLDQLRSWLQHPPYDQLLEPTADLRT
;
A
#
# COMPACT_ATOMS: atom_id res chain seq x y z
N MET A 1 9.53 -32.31 0.01
CA MET A 1 9.48 -31.25 -1.02
C MET A 1 8.95 -30.00 -0.36
N SER A 2 9.83 -29.10 0.12
CA SER A 2 9.39 -27.83 0.71
C SER A 2 8.88 -26.94 -0.42
N ALA A 3 7.60 -26.56 -0.37
CA ALA A 3 7.09 -25.49 -1.20
C ALA A 3 7.92 -24.21 -0.92
N PRO A 4 8.29 -23.41 -1.93
CA PRO A 4 8.90 -22.12 -1.69
C PRO A 4 7.94 -21.31 -0.81
N ALA A 5 8.44 -20.81 0.32
CA ALA A 5 7.66 -19.97 1.22
C ALA A 5 7.03 -18.85 0.39
N ALA A 6 5.70 -18.75 0.41
CA ALA A 6 5.00 -17.69 -0.29
C ALA A 6 5.56 -16.35 0.20
N ARG A 7 6.08 -15.53 -0.73
CA ARG A 7 6.61 -14.21 -0.40
C ARG A 7 5.48 -13.37 0.19
N ARG A 8 5.63 -12.96 1.45
CA ARG A 8 4.68 -12.08 2.12
C ARG A 8 4.95 -10.64 1.71
N ALA A 9 3.89 -9.89 1.44
CA ALA A 9 3.99 -8.48 1.14
C ALA A 9 4.14 -7.69 2.45
N ALA A 10 5.12 -6.81 2.53
CA ALA A 10 5.27 -5.91 3.67
C ALA A 10 4.09 -4.93 3.70
N LEU A 11 3.26 -5.01 4.74
CA LEU A 11 2.07 -4.19 4.94
C LEU A 11 2.40 -2.99 5.84
N THR A 12 2.17 -1.78 5.35
CA THR A 12 2.26 -0.55 6.15
C THR A 12 0.91 0.16 6.16
N LEU A 13 0.35 0.40 7.35
CA LEU A 13 -0.82 1.24 7.50
C LEU A 13 -0.39 2.71 7.60
N VAL A 14 -1.05 3.58 6.86
CA VAL A 14 -0.78 5.02 6.84
C VAL A 14 -2.02 5.74 7.33
N THR A 15 -1.92 6.45 8.45
CA THR A 15 -3.09 6.96 9.18
C THR A 15 -2.95 8.43 9.53
N GLY A 16 -4.08 9.11 9.68
CA GLY A 16 -4.14 10.54 9.98
C GLY A 16 -4.21 11.41 8.73
N GLY A 17 -4.21 12.72 8.97
CA GLY A 17 -4.20 13.77 7.95
C GLY A 17 -5.29 13.66 6.86
N SER A 18 -5.10 14.44 5.80
CA SER A 18 -5.84 14.38 4.55
C SER A 18 -5.34 13.25 3.63
N ALA A 19 -6.12 12.90 2.61
CA ALA A 19 -5.68 11.93 1.58
C ALA A 19 -4.36 12.34 0.92
N ALA A 20 -4.15 13.65 0.72
CA ALA A 20 -2.91 14.22 0.19
C ALA A 20 -1.72 14.02 1.12
N GLN A 21 -1.90 14.21 2.43
CA GLN A 21 -0.83 14.00 3.42
C GLN A 21 -0.43 12.52 3.50
N ARG A 22 -1.39 11.60 3.48
CA ARG A 22 -1.11 10.15 3.41
C ARG A 22 -0.35 9.77 2.16
N GLU A 23 -0.77 10.28 1.01
CA GLU A 23 -0.09 10.06 -0.26
C GLU A 23 1.35 10.61 -0.24
N ALA A 24 1.56 11.83 0.26
CA ALA A 24 2.88 12.45 0.39
C ALA A 24 3.80 11.63 1.28
N ALA A 25 3.28 11.11 2.40
CA ALA A 25 4.08 10.32 3.32
C ALA A 25 4.46 8.94 2.76
N ILE A 26 3.56 8.31 1.97
CA ILE A 26 3.89 7.11 1.20
C ILE A 26 4.97 7.42 0.17
N ALA A 27 4.85 8.52 -0.58
CA ALA A 27 5.86 8.94 -1.54
C ALA A 27 7.23 9.16 -0.89
N ALA A 28 7.28 9.83 0.26
CA ALA A 28 8.50 10.02 1.03
C ALA A 28 9.10 8.69 1.52
N ARG A 29 8.25 7.74 1.95
CA ARG A 29 8.71 6.43 2.39
C ARG A 29 9.28 5.61 1.23
N LEU A 30 8.66 5.64 0.06
CA LEU A 30 9.15 4.98 -1.14
C LEU A 30 10.50 5.56 -1.60
N ALA A 31 10.64 6.90 -1.57
CA ALA A 31 11.90 7.56 -1.88
C ALA A 31 13.03 7.17 -0.91
N ALA A 32 12.72 7.02 0.39
CA ALA A 32 13.69 6.58 1.39
C ALA A 32 14.11 5.11 1.24
N LEU A 33 13.19 4.23 0.79
CA LEU A 33 13.46 2.81 0.54
C LEU A 33 14.24 2.58 -0.76
N SER A 34 14.14 3.49 -1.71
CA SER A 34 14.84 3.44 -2.98
C SER A 34 15.80 4.63 -3.11
N PRO A 35 16.96 4.62 -2.41
CA PRO A 35 17.95 5.69 -2.55
C PRO A 35 18.57 5.76 -3.96
N ALA A 36 18.31 4.75 -4.81
CA ALA A 36 18.72 4.70 -6.22
C ALA A 36 17.58 5.15 -7.14
N GLY A 37 17.29 6.44 -7.14
CA GLY A 37 16.23 7.00 -7.99
C GLY A 37 16.27 8.51 -8.10
N LYS A 38 17.45 9.11 -8.30
CA LYS A 38 17.46 10.43 -8.95
C LYS A 38 16.80 10.24 -10.32
N PRO A 39 15.76 11.01 -10.69
CA PRO A 39 15.28 11.04 -12.06
C PRO A 39 16.36 11.70 -12.92
N GLY A 40 17.35 10.91 -13.35
CA GLY A 40 18.20 11.29 -14.46
C GLY A 40 17.38 11.14 -15.75
N PRO A 41 17.38 12.15 -16.65
CA PRO A 41 16.73 12.00 -17.95
C PRO A 41 17.56 11.02 -18.78
N GLY A 42 17.17 9.75 -18.81
CA GLY A 42 17.86 8.74 -19.62
C GLY A 42 17.15 7.38 -19.56
N PRO A 43 16.88 6.73 -20.71
CA PRO A 43 16.06 5.51 -20.79
C PRO A 43 16.76 4.22 -20.32
N GLU A 44 17.94 4.26 -19.70
CA GLU A 44 18.82 3.07 -19.57
C GLU A 44 19.34 2.76 -18.15
N ALA A 45 18.75 3.35 -17.11
CA ALA A 45 19.22 3.16 -15.74
C ALA A 45 18.54 1.99 -14.99
N ALA A 46 19.27 0.87 -14.94
CA ALA A 46 19.30 -0.13 -13.87
C ALA A 46 18.08 -1.05 -13.69
N ALA A 47 18.18 -2.23 -14.31
CA ALA A 47 17.54 -3.47 -13.88
C ALA A 47 18.15 -3.98 -12.55
N GLY A 48 18.07 -3.16 -11.49
CA GLY A 48 18.03 -3.70 -10.13
C GLY A 48 16.65 -4.29 -9.90
N ALA A 49 16.55 -5.37 -9.12
CA ALA A 49 15.27 -5.98 -8.76
C ALA A 49 14.37 -4.95 -8.04
N GLN A 50 13.59 -4.19 -8.82
CA GLN A 50 12.70 -3.16 -8.29
C GLN A 50 11.46 -3.85 -7.74
N GLU A 51 11.25 -3.65 -6.45
CA GLU A 51 10.13 -4.19 -5.70
C GLU A 51 8.80 -3.72 -6.28
N ALA A 52 7.85 -4.64 -6.44
CA ALA A 52 6.49 -4.31 -6.84
C ALA A 52 5.75 -3.69 -5.65
N VAL A 53 5.23 -2.48 -5.82
CA VAL A 53 4.56 -1.73 -4.76
C VAL A 53 3.09 -1.55 -5.13
N ALA A 54 2.21 -1.81 -4.16
CA ALA A 54 0.81 -1.47 -4.23
C ALA A 54 0.44 -0.44 -3.16
N VAL A 55 -0.40 0.52 -3.53
CA VAL A 55 -0.88 1.59 -2.66
C VAL A 55 -2.40 1.61 -2.72
N LEU A 56 -3.04 1.54 -1.57
CA LEU A 56 -4.48 1.66 -1.40
C LEU A 56 -4.78 2.91 -0.59
N LEU A 57 -5.48 3.89 -1.16
CA LEU A 57 -5.78 5.17 -0.50
C LEU A 57 -7.27 5.38 -0.30
N GLU A 58 -7.65 5.79 0.90
CA GLU A 58 -8.96 6.36 1.18
C GLU A 58 -9.06 7.81 0.72
N GLY A 59 -10.11 8.09 -0.04
CA GLY A 59 -10.48 9.44 -0.44
C GLY A 59 -10.06 9.80 -1.86
N LEU A 60 -10.56 10.96 -2.29
CA LEU A 60 -10.29 11.51 -3.60
C LEU A 60 -8.90 12.17 -3.64
N PRO A 61 -8.23 12.18 -4.81
CA PRO A 61 -7.02 12.95 -4.99
C PRO A 61 -7.31 14.44 -4.80
N SER A 62 -6.38 15.17 -4.17
CA SER A 62 -6.46 16.62 -3.94
C SER A 62 -6.15 17.47 -5.18
N GLY A 63 -6.04 16.85 -6.36
CA GLY A 63 -5.58 17.48 -7.61
C GLY A 63 -4.06 17.55 -7.76
N GLN A 64 -3.29 17.27 -6.70
CA GLN A 64 -1.84 17.09 -6.74
C GLN A 64 -1.53 15.59 -6.61
N THR A 65 -1.22 14.94 -7.73
CA THR A 65 -0.82 13.53 -7.76
C THR A 65 0.68 13.43 -7.47
N LEU A 66 1.05 12.94 -6.30
CA LEU A 66 2.46 12.76 -5.89
C LEU A 66 2.96 11.36 -6.24
N LEU A 67 2.05 10.39 -6.34
CA LEU A 67 2.35 9.03 -6.78
C LEU A 67 1.86 8.84 -8.22
N SER A 68 2.79 8.61 -9.14
CA SER A 68 2.46 8.28 -10.53
C SER A 68 2.39 6.76 -10.72
N PRO A 69 1.27 6.20 -11.17
CA PRO A 69 1.17 4.76 -11.39
C PRO A 69 2.15 4.33 -12.49
N SER A 70 2.76 3.16 -12.30
CA SER A 70 3.69 2.53 -13.25
C SER A 70 3.50 1.02 -13.24
N ASP A 71 4.18 0.29 -14.12
CA ASP A 71 4.10 -1.18 -14.14
C ASP A 71 4.44 -1.82 -12.79
N ARG A 72 5.25 -1.13 -11.97
CA ARG A 72 5.69 -1.58 -10.63
C ARG A 72 5.04 -0.83 -9.47
N LEU A 73 4.30 0.26 -9.72
CA LEU A 73 3.57 1.02 -8.70
C LEU A 73 2.08 1.07 -9.05
N GLN A 74 1.29 0.26 -8.35
CA GLN A 74 -0.15 0.22 -8.51
C GLN A 74 -0.82 1.10 -7.46
N ILE A 75 -1.69 2.00 -7.89
CA ILE A 75 -2.40 2.93 -7.00
C ILE A 75 -3.89 2.69 -7.14
N HIS A 76 -4.51 2.29 -6.05
CA HIS A 76 -5.94 2.06 -5.94
C HIS A 76 -6.53 3.08 -4.97
N ARG A 77 -7.65 3.69 -5.36
CA ARG A 77 -8.38 4.64 -4.50
C ARG A 77 -9.76 4.08 -4.21
N ILE A 78 -10.18 4.22 -2.96
CA ILE A 78 -11.49 3.82 -2.47
C ILE A 78 -12.16 5.06 -1.88
N ALA A 79 -13.48 5.19 -2.08
CA ALA A 79 -14.24 6.30 -1.53
C ALA A 79 -14.18 6.33 0.02
N PRO A 80 -14.30 7.51 0.64
CA PRO A 80 -14.37 7.63 2.09
C PRO A 80 -15.47 6.74 2.69
N GLY A 81 -15.20 6.13 3.85
CA GLY A 81 -16.18 5.28 4.54
C GLY A 81 -16.39 3.88 3.93
N CYS A 82 -15.76 3.57 2.80
CA CYS A 82 -15.76 2.19 2.26
C CYS A 82 -14.64 1.32 2.87
N LEU A 83 -13.77 1.90 3.69
CA LEU A 83 -12.70 1.19 4.37
C LEU A 83 -13.01 0.88 5.85
N CYS A 84 -14.07 1.48 6.41
CA CYS A 84 -14.54 1.14 7.74
C CYS A 84 -15.42 -0.12 7.73
N CYS A 85 -15.65 -0.70 8.91
CA CYS A 85 -16.22 -2.03 9.13
C CYS A 85 -17.55 -2.34 8.41
N THR A 86 -18.34 -1.32 8.04
CA THR A 86 -19.59 -1.47 7.26
C THR A 86 -19.34 -1.76 5.77
N GLY A 87 -18.16 -1.40 5.25
CA GLY A 87 -17.80 -1.44 3.82
C GLY A 87 -16.72 -2.46 3.45
N HIS A 88 -16.41 -3.43 4.32
CA HIS A 88 -15.30 -4.38 4.13
C HIS A 88 -15.30 -5.09 2.78
N LEU A 89 -16.42 -5.21 2.07
CA LEU A 89 -16.44 -5.84 0.74
C LEU A 89 -15.53 -5.13 -0.26
N VAL A 90 -15.56 -3.80 -0.31
CA VAL A 90 -14.74 -3.03 -1.28
C VAL A 90 -13.27 -3.15 -0.94
N LEU A 91 -12.92 -3.02 0.35
CA LEU A 91 -11.57 -3.27 0.85
C LEU A 91 -11.10 -4.68 0.52
N ARG A 92 -11.92 -5.70 0.82
CA ARG A 92 -11.61 -7.12 0.58
C ARG A 92 -11.38 -7.44 -0.87
N VAL A 93 -12.26 -6.97 -1.76
CA VAL A 93 -12.13 -7.22 -3.20
C VAL A 93 -10.89 -6.53 -3.74
N THR A 94 -10.66 -5.26 -3.35
CA THR A 94 -9.48 -4.50 -3.78
C THR A 94 -8.19 -5.13 -3.27
N LEU A 95 -8.14 -5.49 -1.99
CA LEU A 95 -7.00 -6.15 -1.38
C LEU A 95 -6.71 -7.51 -2.03
N ASN A 96 -7.72 -8.33 -2.27
CA ASN A 96 -7.54 -9.61 -2.96
C ASN A 96 -7.06 -9.42 -4.40
N ARG A 97 -7.54 -8.39 -5.10
CA ARG A 97 -7.06 -8.06 -6.45
C ARG A 97 -5.59 -7.65 -6.43
N ILE A 98 -5.20 -6.81 -5.47
CA ILE A 98 -3.81 -6.39 -5.26
C ILE A 98 -2.93 -7.61 -4.95
N LEU A 99 -3.33 -8.46 -4.00
CA LEU A 99 -2.56 -9.63 -3.57
C LEU A 99 -2.33 -10.65 -4.71
N ARG A 100 -3.23 -10.73 -5.69
CA ARG A 100 -3.03 -11.54 -6.89
C ARG A 100 -1.88 -11.05 -7.77
N LEU A 101 -1.54 -9.76 -7.71
CA LEU A 101 -0.39 -9.18 -8.40
C LEU A 101 0.94 -9.46 -7.67
N ARG A 102 0.90 -10.11 -6.49
CA ARG A 102 2.06 -10.42 -5.65
C ARG A 102 2.98 -9.21 -5.42
N PRO A 103 2.46 -8.11 -4.84
CA PRO A 103 3.30 -6.98 -4.47
C PRO A 103 4.30 -7.41 -3.40
N ASP A 104 5.48 -6.81 -3.42
CA ASP A 104 6.48 -6.93 -2.37
C ASP A 104 6.13 -6.00 -1.19
N ARG A 105 5.45 -4.87 -1.47
CA ARG A 105 5.02 -3.90 -0.45
C ARG A 105 3.60 -3.42 -0.71
N LEU A 106 2.84 -3.26 0.37
CA LEU A 106 1.48 -2.74 0.36
C LEU A 106 1.35 -1.60 1.38
N PHE A 107 0.94 -0.43 0.90
CA PHE A 107 0.56 0.70 1.75
C PHE A 107 -0.96 0.85 1.76
N ILE A 108 -1.57 0.98 2.95
CA ILE A 108 -3.01 1.26 3.08
C ILE A 108 -3.20 2.57 3.84
N GLY A 109 -3.61 3.62 3.13
CA GLY A 109 -3.88 4.94 3.66
C GLY A 109 -5.34 5.10 4.09
N LEU A 110 -5.57 5.33 5.39
CA LEU A 110 -6.89 5.41 6.02
C LEU A 110 -7.06 6.76 6.73
N ALA A 111 -8.22 7.39 6.57
CA ALA A 111 -8.54 8.64 7.24
C ALA A 111 -8.97 8.42 8.70
N ALA A 112 -9.80 7.40 8.95
CA ALA A 112 -10.36 7.12 10.27
C ALA A 112 -9.46 6.21 11.11
N THR A 113 -9.36 6.52 12.41
CA THR A 113 -8.58 5.73 13.38
C THR A 113 -9.45 4.89 14.30
N ASP A 114 -10.76 5.18 14.41
CA ASP A 114 -11.69 4.54 15.34
C ASP A 114 -11.79 3.00 15.22
N HIS A 115 -11.51 2.45 14.03
CA HIS A 115 -11.58 1.00 13.77
C HIS A 115 -10.27 0.42 13.25
N LEU A 116 -9.15 1.14 13.43
CA LEU A 116 -7.84 0.70 12.94
C LEU A 116 -7.40 -0.62 13.59
N ASP A 117 -7.63 -0.78 14.89
CA ASP A 117 -7.26 -2.00 15.62
C ASP A 117 -8.07 -3.21 15.13
N GLN A 118 -9.35 -3.02 14.83
CA GLN A 118 -10.20 -4.08 14.27
C GLN A 118 -9.73 -4.45 12.85
N LEU A 119 -9.41 -3.46 12.02
CA LEU A 119 -8.88 -3.71 10.68
C LEU A 119 -7.55 -4.47 10.76
N ARG A 120 -6.64 -4.05 11.64
CA ARG A 120 -5.35 -4.71 11.85
C ARG A 120 -5.55 -6.16 12.30
N SER A 121 -6.42 -6.39 13.28
CA SER A 121 -6.75 -7.74 13.74
C SER A 121 -7.27 -8.59 12.58
N TRP A 122 -8.15 -8.04 11.74
CA TRP A 122 -8.66 -8.75 10.57
C TRP A 122 -7.58 -9.09 9.53
N LEU A 123 -6.63 -8.18 9.28
CA LEU A 123 -5.49 -8.42 8.38
C LEU A 123 -4.50 -9.47 8.92
N GLN A 124 -4.57 -9.79 10.21
CA GLN A 124 -3.79 -10.85 10.86
C GLN A 124 -4.52 -12.20 10.87
N HIS A 125 -5.75 -12.28 10.36
CA HIS A 125 -6.49 -13.54 10.23
C HIS A 125 -6.29 -14.20 8.86
N PRO A 126 -6.47 -15.53 8.77
CA PRO A 126 -6.44 -16.23 7.49
C PRO A 126 -7.43 -15.67 6.46
N PRO A 127 -7.03 -15.57 5.16
CA PRO A 127 -5.75 -16.01 4.58
C PRO A 127 -4.65 -14.92 4.58
N TYR A 128 -4.90 -13.74 5.16
CA TYR A 128 -4.00 -12.60 5.06
C TYR A 128 -2.74 -12.76 5.89
N ASP A 129 -2.81 -13.51 6.99
CA ASP A 129 -1.68 -13.87 7.85
C ASP A 129 -0.51 -14.54 7.08
N GLN A 130 -0.84 -15.26 6.00
CA GLN A 130 0.11 -15.95 5.15
C GLN A 130 0.62 -15.12 3.98
N LEU A 131 -0.06 -14.00 3.67
CA LEU A 131 0.19 -13.18 2.49
C LEU A 131 0.77 -11.81 2.84
N LEU A 132 0.53 -11.32 4.05
CA LEU A 132 0.92 -10.00 4.53
C LEU A 132 1.84 -10.13 5.73
N GLU A 133 2.83 -9.26 5.79
CA GLU A 133 3.72 -9.08 6.93
C GLU A 133 3.55 -7.66 7.46
N PRO A 134 2.83 -7.46 8.59
CA PRO A 134 2.65 -6.14 9.18
C PRO A 134 3.99 -5.51 9.56
N THR A 135 4.19 -4.27 9.16
CA THR A 135 5.36 -3.44 9.48
C THR A 135 4.96 -2.24 10.33
N ALA A 136 5.93 -1.41 10.74
CA ALA A 136 5.67 -0.20 11.49
C ALA A 136 4.71 0.75 10.73
N ASP A 137 3.67 1.21 11.41
CA ASP A 137 2.71 2.15 10.83
C ASP A 137 3.34 3.51 10.58
N LEU A 138 2.78 4.22 9.61
CA LEU A 138 3.12 5.60 9.34
C LEU A 138 1.97 6.51 9.76
N ARG A 139 2.28 7.58 10.49
CA ARG A 139 1.32 8.61 10.88
C ARG A 139 1.66 9.93 10.20
N THR A 140 0.64 10.63 9.72
CA THR A 140 0.75 11.91 9.00
C THR A 140 0.07 13.05 9.72
#